data_AF-A0A3D3W4M3-F1
#
_entry.id   AF-A0A3D3W4M3-F1
#
_cell.length_a   1.000
_cell.length_b   1.000
_cell.length_c   1.000
_cell.angle_alpha   90.00
_cell.angle_beta   90.00
_cell.angle_gamma   90.00
#
_symmetry.space_group_name_H-M   'P 1'
#
loop_
_entity.id
_entity.type
_entity.pdbx_description
1 polymer ?
#
loop_
_entity_poly.entity_id
_entity_poly.type
_entity_poly.pdbx_seq_one_letter_code
_entity_poly.pdbx_strand_id
1 'polypeptide(L)'
;MLLRSGEVRADRVPGESSSAPQHPPRATRVVHLCLCGGLSHLDSFDYKPQLERLHGKSLQASERPETFFNQIGLLRQSDWKFR
;
A
#
# COMPACT_ATOMS: atom_id res chain seq x y z
N MET A 1 18.66 14.82 10.19
CA MET A 1 18.76 15.87 11.22
C MET A 1 17.77 16.97 10.83
N LEU A 2 16.66 17.14 11.55
CA LEU A 2 15.66 18.16 11.23
C LEU A 2 16.22 19.56 11.54
N LEU A 3 16.24 20.44 10.53
CA LEU A 3 16.67 21.83 10.67
C LEU A 3 15.60 22.66 11.39
N ARG A 4 16.06 23.62 12.20
CA ARG A 4 15.27 24.43 13.15
C ARG A 4 14.17 25.30 12.52
N SER A 5 14.05 25.33 11.21
CA SER A 5 13.03 26.07 10.46
C SER A 5 11.80 25.22 10.06
N GLY A 6 11.79 23.91 10.35
CA GLY A 6 10.66 23.02 10.01
C GLY A 6 10.49 22.73 8.51
N GLU A 7 11.35 23.29 7.66
CA GLU A 7 11.36 23.01 6.22
C GLU A 7 12.55 22.12 5.86
N VAL A 8 12.25 20.98 5.24
CA VAL A 8 13.23 20.13 4.56
C VAL A 8 12.86 20.12 3.09
N ARG A 9 13.77 20.58 2.23
CA ARG A 9 13.64 20.45 0.78
C ARG A 9 14.71 19.50 0.29
N ALA A 10 14.30 18.49 -0.49
CA ALA A 10 15.24 17.66 -1.20
C ALA A 10 15.90 18.48 -2.31
N ASP A 11 17.19 18.23 -2.53
CA ASP A 11 17.89 18.78 -3.70
C ASP A 11 17.29 18.24 -4.99
N ARG A 12 17.40 19.03 -6.07
CA ARG A 12 16.96 18.60 -7.40
C ARG A 12 17.91 17.51 -7.90
N VAL A 13 17.42 16.28 -7.96
CA VAL A 13 18.11 15.17 -8.63
C VAL A 13 17.82 15.23 -10.13
N PRO A 14 18.84 15.23 -11.01
CA PRO A 14 18.64 15.12 -12.45
C PRO A 14 17.87 13.86 -12.81
N GLY A 15 16.94 13.95 -13.76
CA GLY A 15 16.20 12.78 -14.24
C GLY A 15 17.12 11.78 -14.94
N GLU A 16 16.90 10.49 -14.70
CA GLU A 16 17.71 9.40 -15.29
C GLU A 16 17.39 9.14 -16.77
N SER A 17 16.26 9.66 -17.28
CA SER A 17 15.87 9.51 -18.68
C SER A 17 16.52 10.57 -19.58
N SER A 18 17.05 10.13 -20.72
CA SER A 18 17.59 11.02 -21.74
C SER A 18 16.53 11.83 -22.49
N SER A 19 15.27 11.37 -22.46
CA SER A 19 14.12 12.04 -23.08
C SER A 19 13.19 12.65 -22.04
N ALA A 20 12.55 13.76 -22.44
CA ALA A 20 11.51 14.39 -21.65
C ALA A 20 10.25 13.50 -21.63
N PRO A 21 9.48 13.50 -20.52
CA PRO A 21 8.19 12.81 -20.46
C PRO A 21 7.26 13.30 -21.56
N GLN A 22 6.51 12.37 -22.18
CA GLN A 22 5.53 12.70 -23.23
C GLN A 22 4.36 13.55 -22.71
N HIS A 23 4.20 13.65 -21.39
CA HIS A 23 3.15 14.42 -20.74
C HIS A 23 3.77 15.37 -19.70
N PRO A 24 3.27 16.62 -19.60
CA PRO A 24 3.75 17.56 -18.61
C PRO A 24 3.46 17.03 -17.19
N PRO A 25 4.41 17.16 -16.24
CA PRO A 25 4.20 16.71 -14.88
C PRO A 25 3.11 17.56 -14.22
N ARG A 26 2.06 16.90 -13.71
CA ARG A 26 0.95 17.55 -12.99
C ARG A 26 1.04 17.38 -11.48
N ALA A 27 1.78 16.38 -10.99
CA ALA A 27 1.94 16.11 -9.57
C ALA A 27 2.89 17.15 -8.94
N THR A 28 2.44 17.82 -7.88
CA THR A 28 3.24 18.83 -7.15
C THR A 28 3.79 18.31 -5.83
N ARG A 29 3.23 17.21 -5.31
CA ARG A 29 3.59 16.58 -4.03
C ARG A 29 3.47 15.07 -4.16
N VAL A 30 4.39 14.36 -3.52
CA VAL A 30 4.43 12.89 -3.48
C VAL A 30 4.50 12.45 -2.03
N VAL A 31 3.69 11.45 -1.68
CA VAL A 31 3.81 10.70 -0.42
C VAL A 31 4.37 9.33 -0.77
N HIS A 32 5.58 9.03 -0.29
CA HIS A 32 6.21 7.73 -0.48
C HIS A 32 5.97 6.87 0.76
N LEU A 33 5.28 5.74 0.58
CA LEU A 33 4.99 4.78 1.63
C LEU A 33 5.90 3.57 1.48
N CYS A 34 6.70 3.26 2.50
CA CYS A 34 7.50 2.04 2.55
C CYS A 34 6.81 1.05 3.50
N LEU A 35 6.24 -0.03 2.94
CA LEU A 35 5.45 -1.02 3.66
C LEU A 35 6.21 -2.34 3.73
N CYS A 36 6.38 -2.90 4.93
CA CYS A 36 6.89 -4.26 5.09
C CYS A 36 5.84 -5.24 4.53
N GLY A 37 6.13 -5.86 3.38
CA GLY A 37 5.20 -6.77 2.69
C GLY A 37 4.32 -6.11 1.62
N GLY A 38 4.50 -4.81 1.37
CA GLY A 38 3.77 -4.07 0.33
C GLY A 38 2.30 -3.76 0.69
N LEU A 39 1.60 -3.18 -0.28
CA LEU A 39 0.15 -2.95 -0.21
C LEU A 39 -0.52 -4.04 -1.05
N SER A 40 -1.42 -4.83 -0.47
CA SER A 40 -2.19 -5.78 -1.27
C SER A 40 -3.30 -5.06 -2.04
N HIS A 41 -3.79 -5.69 -3.12
CA HIS A 41 -5.01 -5.21 -3.77
C HIS A 41 -6.21 -5.19 -2.82
N LEU A 42 -6.24 -6.07 -1.81
CA LEU A 42 -7.30 -6.11 -0.80
C LEU A 42 -7.27 -4.91 0.15
N ASP A 43 -6.08 -4.34 0.37
CA ASP A 43 -5.87 -3.13 1.18
C ASP A 43 -6.16 -1.85 0.38
N SER A 44 -6.40 -1.98 -0.93
CA SER A 44 -6.69 -0.87 -1.84
C SER A 44 -8.20 -0.69 -2.04
N PHE A 45 -8.59 0.10 -3.04
CA PHE A 45 -9.99 0.40 -3.38
C PHE A 45 -10.70 -0.75 -4.13
N ASP A 46 -10.37 -2.01 -3.86
CA ASP A 46 -10.94 -3.18 -4.53
C ASP A 46 -12.00 -3.84 -3.62
N TYR A 47 -13.27 -3.47 -3.85
CA TYR A 47 -14.37 -3.99 -3.06
C TYR A 47 -14.60 -5.49 -3.29
N LYS A 48 -14.45 -6.27 -2.21
CA LYS A 48 -14.78 -7.70 -2.20
C LYS A 48 -15.81 -8.02 -1.12
N PRO A 49 -17.09 -8.22 -1.48
CA PRO A 49 -18.17 -8.50 -0.51
C PRO A 49 -17.95 -9.80 0.28
N GLN A 50 -17.16 -10.73 -0.25
CA GLN A 50 -16.81 -11.95 0.46
C GLN A 50 -15.97 -11.69 1.72
N LEU A 51 -15.14 -10.64 1.74
CA LEU A 51 -14.33 -10.29 2.90
C LEU A 51 -15.19 -9.88 4.10
N GLU A 52 -16.27 -9.15 3.87
CA GLU A 52 -17.25 -8.80 4.91
C GLU A 52 -17.95 -10.05 5.44
N ARG A 53 -18.40 -10.93 4.54
CA ARG A 53 -19.11 -12.18 4.92
C ARG A 53 -18.24 -13.15 5.73
N LEU A 54 -16.94 -13.15 5.46
CA LEU A 54 -15.98 -14.06 6.08
C LEU A 54 -15.21 -13.41 7.23
N HIS A 55 -15.50 -12.16 7.58
CA HIS A 55 -14.80 -11.46 8.64
C HIS A 55 -14.85 -12.21 9.97
N GLY A 56 -13.69 -12.35 10.62
CA GLY A 56 -13.55 -13.03 11.89
C GLY A 56 -13.56 -14.56 11.79
N LYS A 57 -13.64 -15.15 10.60
CA LYS A 57 -13.58 -16.61 10.41
C LYS A 57 -12.14 -17.05 10.15
N SER A 58 -11.81 -18.27 10.57
CA SER A 58 -10.55 -18.91 10.20
C SER A 58 -10.53 -19.21 8.70
N LEU A 59 -9.35 -19.10 8.08
CA LEU A 59 -9.15 -19.48 6.68
C LEU A 59 -9.47 -20.97 6.47
N GLN A 60 -10.44 -21.25 5.59
CA GLN A 60 -10.79 -22.61 5.17
C GLN A 60 -10.13 -22.87 3.82
N ALA A 61 -8.95 -23.50 3.83
CA ALA A 61 -8.21 -23.87 2.63
C ALA A 61 -7.81 -25.35 2.70
N SER A 62 -7.75 -26.01 1.55
CA SER A 62 -7.31 -27.41 1.45
C SER A 62 -5.86 -27.59 1.90
N GLU A 63 -5.05 -26.57 1.68
CA GLU A 63 -3.65 -26.51 2.08
C GLU A 63 -3.39 -25.25 2.90
N ARG A 64 -2.54 -25.37 3.92
CA ARG A 64 -2.16 -24.24 4.77
C ARG A 64 -1.12 -23.40 4.03
N PRO A 65 -1.37 -22.10 3.76
CA PRO A 65 -0.37 -21.26 3.13
C PRO A 65 0.84 -21.10 4.03
N GLU A 66 2.04 -21.16 3.44
CA GLU A 66 3.27 -20.79 4.12
C GLU A 66 3.26 -19.29 4.40
N THR A 67 3.21 -18.94 5.69
CA THR A 67 3.22 -17.54 6.14
C THR A 67 4.55 -17.24 6.81
N PHE A 68 4.99 -15.99 6.72
CA PHE A 68 6.31 -15.56 7.22
C PHE A 68 6.55 -15.89 8.71
N PHE A 69 5.52 -15.79 9.54
CA PHE A 69 5.59 -16.09 10.98
C PHE A 69 4.94 -17.44 11.35
N ASN A 70 4.54 -18.24 10.36
CA ASN A 70 3.78 -19.47 10.52
C ASN A 70 2.50 -19.32 11.39
N GLN A 71 1.93 -18.12 11.45
CA GLN A 71 0.69 -17.83 12.17
C GLN A 71 -0.34 -17.29 11.18
N ILE A 72 -1.53 -17.90 11.16
CA ILE A 72 -2.65 -17.47 10.33
C ILE A 72 -3.69 -16.87 11.25
N GLY A 73 -3.92 -15.56 11.10
CA GLY A 73 -4.99 -14.85 11.79
C GLY A 73 -6.37 -15.16 11.20
N LEU A 74 -7.39 -14.52 11.78
CA LEU A 74 -8.74 -14.55 11.23
C LEU A 74 -8.83 -13.68 9.98
N LEU A 75 -9.72 -14.06 9.06
CA LEU A 75 -10.00 -13.30 7.86
C LEU A 75 -10.51 -11.89 8.23
N ARG A 76 -9.92 -10.87 7.60
CA ARG A 76 -10.21 -9.46 7.88
C ARG A 76 -11.07 -8.87 6.76
N GLN A 77 -12.08 -8.09 7.13
CA GLN A 77 -12.83 -7.26 6.18
C GLN A 77 -12.02 -6.04 5.77
N SER A 78 -12.49 -5.32 4.76
CA SER A 78 -11.91 -4.01 4.45
C SER A 78 -12.16 -3.02 5.57
N ASP A 79 -11.20 -2.14 5.79
CA ASP A 79 -11.34 -1.00 6.71
C ASP A 79 -12.15 0.16 6.09
N TRP A 80 -12.43 0.09 4.78
CA TRP A 80 -13.20 1.09 4.06
C TRP A 80 -14.65 0.67 3.91
N LYS A 81 -15.56 1.64 4.09
CA LYS A 81 -16.98 1.48 3.75
C LYS A 81 -17.17 1.80 2.27
N PHE A 82 -17.24 0.76 1.44
CA PHE A 82 -17.55 0.91 0.03
C PHE A 82 -19.02 1.29 -0.16
N ARG A 83 -19.30 2.12 -1.17
CA ARG A 83 -20.63 2.65 -1.51
C ARG A 83 -20.86 2.54 -3.01
#